data_AF-A0A6L3MIV3-F1
#
_entry.id   AF-A0A6L3MIV3-F1
#
_cell.length_a   1.000
_cell.length_b   1.000
_cell.length_c   1.000
_cell.angle_alpha   90.00
_cell.angle_beta   90.00
_cell.angle_gamma   90.00
#
_symmetry.space_group_name_H-M   'P 1'
#
loop_
_entity.id
_entity.type
_entity.pdbx_description
1 polymer ?
#
loop_
_entity_poly.entity_id
_entity_poly.type
_entity_poly.pdbx_seq_one_letter_code
_entity_poly.pdbx_strand_id
1 'polypeptide(L)'
;QFMQSMGMLSQQIQIKHHFIAQQSSYQDWLKLLERIATQPHEVSLVINVDSEIDQAWLDEQMWLTEHYLAAEFASSWCIAAQNVQINHIEVMKTLKVALNADDLSNFFYQMIPSHVEQTEQADPFVLMLDDATDIKVIKKTTQVFAQTSVDTHHF
;
A
#
# COMPACT_ATOMS: atom_id res chain seq x y z
N GLN A 1 -6.59 -21.42 -20.90
CA GLN A 1 -7.97 -21.66 -21.38
C GLN A 1 -8.99 -20.74 -20.68
N PHE A 2 -8.94 -20.60 -19.34
CA PHE A 2 -9.86 -19.73 -18.57
C PHE A 2 -9.89 -18.24 -19.01
N MET A 3 -8.74 -17.60 -19.21
CA MET A 3 -8.69 -16.17 -19.58
C MET A 3 -9.32 -15.89 -20.95
N GLN A 4 -9.11 -16.79 -21.92
CA GLN A 4 -9.71 -16.71 -23.26
C GLN A 4 -11.24 -16.90 -23.21
N SER A 5 -11.75 -17.74 -22.31
CA SER A 5 -13.20 -17.88 -22.11
C SER A 5 -13.86 -16.65 -21.48
N MET A 6 -13.09 -15.75 -20.85
CA MET A 6 -13.57 -14.45 -20.38
C MET A 6 -13.45 -13.34 -21.44
N GLY A 7 -13.09 -13.68 -22.68
CA GLY A 7 -12.91 -12.71 -23.76
C GLY A 7 -11.63 -11.88 -23.67
N MET A 8 -10.71 -12.21 -22.76
CA MET A 8 -9.44 -11.50 -22.63
C MET A 8 -8.42 -12.03 -23.65
N LEU A 9 -7.79 -11.11 -24.37
CA LEU A 9 -6.67 -11.44 -25.26
C LEU A 9 -5.39 -11.54 -24.42
N SER A 10 -4.57 -12.57 -24.69
CA SER A 10 -3.31 -12.76 -23.94
C SER A 10 -2.37 -11.56 -24.03
N GLN A 11 -2.41 -10.82 -25.14
CA GLN A 11 -1.63 -9.60 -25.39
C GLN A 11 -2.04 -8.42 -24.48
N GLN A 12 -3.22 -8.46 -23.87
CA GLN A 12 -3.69 -7.46 -22.91
C GLN A 12 -3.18 -7.71 -21.49
N ILE A 13 -2.52 -8.86 -21.24
CA ILE A 13 -1.99 -9.22 -19.93
C ILE A 13 -0.48 -8.93 -19.92
N GLN A 14 -0.07 -8.04 -19.02
CA GLN A 14 1.34 -7.79 -18.74
C GLN A 14 1.69 -8.32 -17.35
N ILE A 15 2.71 -9.18 -17.28
CA ILE A 15 3.25 -9.68 -16.01
C ILE A 15 4.62 -9.03 -15.81
N LYS A 16 4.79 -8.35 -14.67
CA LYS A 16 6.04 -7.68 -14.29
C LYS A 16 6.49 -8.21 -12.94
N HIS A 17 7.71 -8.71 -12.87
CA HIS A 17 8.33 -9.16 -11.63
C HIS A 17 9.18 -8.02 -11.04
N HIS A 18 8.97 -7.75 -9.76
CA HIS A 18 9.69 -6.72 -9.02
C HIS A 18 10.39 -7.39 -7.84
N PHE A 19 11.73 -7.41 -7.86
CA PHE A 19 12.53 -7.80 -6.70
C PHE A 19 12.87 -6.53 -5.95
N ILE A 20 12.43 -6.46 -4.70
CA ILE A 20 12.49 -5.25 -3.90
C ILE A 20 13.43 -5.53 -2.73
N ALA A 21 14.54 -4.80 -2.65
CA ALA A 21 15.45 -4.92 -1.52
C ALA A 21 14.83 -4.25 -0.29
N GLN A 22 15.09 -4.79 0.90
CA GLN A 22 14.57 -4.25 2.16
C GLN A 22 14.87 -2.75 2.30
N GLN A 23 16.09 -2.31 1.93
CA GLN A 23 16.52 -0.92 2.11
C GLN A 23 15.83 0.08 1.18
N SER A 24 15.38 -0.37 -0.01
CA SER A 24 14.69 0.48 -0.99
C SER A 24 13.19 0.20 -1.05
N SER A 25 12.70 -0.70 -0.20
CA SER A 25 11.38 -1.31 -0.36
C SER A 25 10.23 -0.33 -0.44
N TYR A 26 10.27 0.63 0.46
CA TYR A 26 9.32 1.73 0.51
C TYR A 26 9.36 2.60 -0.75
N GLN A 27 10.55 3.04 -1.16
CA GLN A 27 10.70 3.92 -2.31
C GLN A 27 10.24 3.24 -3.60
N ASP A 28 10.57 1.96 -3.77
CA ASP A 28 10.21 1.18 -4.95
C ASP A 28 8.71 0.90 -5.00
N TRP A 29 8.10 0.65 -3.83
CA TRP A 29 6.64 0.52 -3.71
C TRP A 29 5.91 1.80 -4.11
N LEU A 30 6.35 2.96 -3.61
CA LEU A 30 5.75 4.24 -3.96
C LEU A 30 5.87 4.57 -5.45
N LYS A 31 7.03 4.31 -6.06
CA LYS A 31 7.23 4.47 -7.51
C LYS A 31 6.29 3.57 -8.31
N LEU A 32 6.03 2.35 -7.83
CA LEU A 32 5.07 1.45 -8.47
C LEU A 32 3.65 2.04 -8.42
N LEU A 33 3.21 2.52 -7.27
CA LEU A 33 1.91 3.16 -7.11
C LEU A 33 1.76 4.42 -7.96
N GLU A 34 2.79 5.28 -7.99
CA GLU A 34 2.85 6.46 -8.84
C GLU A 34 2.71 6.07 -10.32
N ARG A 35 3.43 5.04 -10.76
CA ARG A 35 3.31 4.53 -12.12
C ARG A 35 1.88 4.06 -12.41
N ILE A 36 1.27 3.26 -11.53
CA ILE A 36 -0.10 2.76 -11.71
C ILE A 36 -1.10 3.92 -11.81
N ALA A 37 -0.92 4.96 -11.00
CA ALA A 37 -1.78 6.14 -11.01
C ALA A 37 -1.75 6.92 -12.34
N THR A 38 -0.70 6.76 -13.15
CA THR A 38 -0.59 7.39 -14.48
C THR A 38 -1.18 6.54 -15.62
N GLN A 39 -1.74 5.36 -15.34
CA GLN A 39 -2.26 4.44 -16.37
C GLN A 39 -3.79 4.56 -16.49
N PRO A 40 -4.32 5.30 -17.50
CA PRO A 40 -5.74 5.63 -17.58
C PRO A 40 -6.65 4.49 -18.06
N HIS A 41 -6.07 3.38 -18.54
CA HIS A 41 -6.80 2.28 -19.18
C HIS A 41 -6.33 0.91 -18.69
N GLU A 42 -5.64 0.85 -17.55
CA GLU A 42 -5.11 -0.39 -16.99
C GLU A 42 -5.63 -0.59 -15.57
N VAL A 43 -5.81 -1.86 -15.21
CA VAL A 43 -6.04 -2.30 -13.83
C VAL A 43 -4.87 -3.20 -13.46
N SER A 44 -4.24 -2.90 -12.33
CA SER A 44 -3.09 -3.65 -11.83
C SER A 44 -3.53 -4.56 -10.69
N LEU A 45 -3.33 -5.87 -10.87
CA LEU A 45 -3.31 -6.81 -9.76
C LEU A 45 -1.87 -6.88 -9.25
N VAL A 46 -1.65 -6.40 -8.04
CA VAL A 46 -0.36 -6.44 -7.37
C VAL A 46 -0.39 -7.57 -6.35
N ILE A 47 0.58 -8.47 -6.43
CA ILE A 47 0.75 -9.57 -5.48
C ILE A 47 2.10 -9.35 -4.81
N ASN A 48 2.06 -9.11 -3.51
CA ASN A 48 3.24 -8.89 -2.70
C ASN A 48 3.45 -10.16 -1.88
N VAL A 49 4.67 -10.68 -1.94
CA VAL A 49 5.10 -11.81 -1.10
C VAL A 49 6.31 -11.32 -0.34
N ASP A 50 6.18 -11.22 0.97
CA ASP A 50 7.32 -11.14 1.87
C ASP A 50 7.82 -12.57 2.04
N SER A 51 9.05 -12.80 1.62
CA SER A 51 9.69 -14.10 1.70
C SER A 51 11.10 -13.85 2.20
N GLU A 52 11.45 -14.51 3.29
CA GLU A 52 12.80 -14.60 3.81
C GLU A 52 13.64 -15.47 2.84
N ILE A 53 13.97 -14.94 1.65
CA ILE A 53 14.71 -15.68 0.59
C ILE A 53 16.24 -15.68 0.88
N ASP A 54 16.69 -15.26 2.05
CA ASP A 54 18.09 -15.45 2.42
C ASP A 54 18.29 -16.88 2.93
N GLN A 55 18.69 -17.76 2.01
CA GLN A 55 18.95 -19.17 2.30
C GLN A 55 19.97 -19.37 3.43
N ALA A 56 20.98 -18.49 3.56
CA ALA A 56 21.97 -18.62 4.62
C ALA A 56 21.38 -18.31 6.00
N TRP A 57 20.46 -17.34 6.05
CA TRP A 57 19.72 -17.00 7.26
C TRP A 57 18.67 -18.06 7.61
N LEU A 58 17.94 -18.59 6.62
CA LEU A 58 17.03 -19.72 6.81
C LEU A 58 17.76 -20.94 7.36
N ASP A 59 18.91 -21.28 6.79
CA ASP A 59 19.73 -22.41 7.24
C ASP A 59 20.18 -22.20 8.70
N GLU A 60 20.55 -20.97 9.10
CA GLU A 60 20.90 -20.61 10.48
C GLU A 60 19.70 -20.74 11.44
N GLN A 61 18.53 -20.23 11.07
CA GLN A 61 17.32 -20.29 11.90
C GLN A 61 16.78 -21.72 12.04
N MET A 62 16.83 -22.51 10.98
CA MET A 62 16.49 -23.94 10.99
C MET A 62 17.49 -24.76 11.82
N TRP A 63 18.75 -24.33 11.92
CA TRP A 63 19.75 -24.99 12.77
C TRP A 63 19.55 -24.68 14.26
N LEU A 64 19.08 -23.47 14.59
CA LEU A 64 18.82 -23.03 15.97
C LEU A 64 17.44 -23.46 16.49
N THR A 65 16.47 -23.69 15.61
CA THR A 65 15.09 -24.03 15.98
C THR A 65 14.58 -25.19 15.13
N GLU A 66 14.30 -26.35 15.75
CA GLU A 66 13.84 -27.56 15.05
C GLU A 66 12.54 -27.38 14.23
N HIS A 67 11.79 -26.29 14.44
CA HIS A 67 10.51 -26.00 13.79
C HIS A 67 10.43 -24.55 13.28
N TYR A 68 11.53 -24.02 12.75
CA TYR A 68 11.52 -22.71 12.12
C TYR A 68 10.59 -22.70 10.90
N LEU A 69 9.54 -21.87 10.94
CA LEU A 69 8.64 -21.63 9.81
C LEU A 69 8.94 -20.23 9.28
N ALA A 70 9.49 -20.15 8.07
CA ALA A 70 9.72 -18.88 7.41
C ALA A 70 8.40 -18.09 7.33
N ALA A 71 8.47 -16.80 7.62
CA ALA A 71 7.32 -15.93 7.50
C ALA A 71 7.00 -15.74 6.01
N GLU A 72 5.94 -16.39 5.53
CA GLU A 72 5.40 -16.17 4.19
C GLU A 72 4.15 -15.29 4.30
N PHE A 73 4.33 -13.97 4.24
CA PHE A 73 3.20 -13.06 4.14
C PHE A 73 2.91 -12.77 2.68
N ALA A 74 1.75 -13.22 2.20
CA ALA A 74 1.25 -12.85 0.88
C ALA A 74 0.07 -11.89 1.01
N SER A 75 0.08 -10.81 0.25
CA SER A 75 -1.09 -9.93 0.08
C SER A 75 -1.34 -9.66 -1.40
N SER A 76 -2.59 -9.31 -1.73
CA SER A 76 -2.95 -8.94 -3.09
C SER A 76 -3.84 -7.72 -3.10
N TRP A 77 -3.61 -6.86 -4.09
CA TRP A 77 -4.26 -5.57 -4.23
C TRP A 77 -4.71 -5.39 -5.68
N CYS A 78 -5.97 -5.00 -5.88
CA CYS A 78 -6.46 -4.58 -7.19
C CYS A 78 -6.50 -3.05 -7.19
N ILE A 79 -5.65 -2.42 -7.99
CA ILE A 79 -5.43 -0.96 -7.98
C ILE A 79 -5.48 -0.44 -9.41
N ALA A 80 -6.08 0.74 -9.60
CA ALA A 80 -6.10 1.46 -10.86
C ALA A 80 -5.97 2.97 -10.60
N ALA A 81 -5.71 3.74 -11.66
CA ALA A 81 -5.76 5.19 -11.56
C ALA A 81 -7.19 5.67 -11.19
N GLN A 82 -7.29 6.81 -10.50
CA GLN A 82 -8.55 7.30 -9.92
C GLN A 82 -9.67 7.49 -10.96
N ASN A 83 -9.32 7.79 -12.21
CA ASN A 83 -10.26 8.03 -13.30
C ASN A 83 -10.57 6.75 -14.11
N VAL A 84 -9.97 5.61 -13.79
CA VAL A 84 -10.26 4.33 -14.46
C VAL A 84 -11.65 3.87 -14.05
N GLN A 85 -12.53 3.74 -15.03
CA GLN A 85 -13.87 3.20 -14.85
C GLN A 85 -13.83 1.70 -15.09
N ILE A 86 -14.14 0.92 -14.06
CA ILE A 86 -14.38 -0.52 -14.18
C ILE A 86 -15.89 -0.71 -14.10
N ASN A 87 -16.50 -1.22 -15.18
CA ASN A 87 -17.95 -1.42 -15.29
C ASN A 87 -18.59 -1.89 -13.98
N HIS A 88 -19.70 -1.30 -13.56
CA HIS A 88 -20.51 -1.73 -12.41
C HIS A 88 -19.77 -1.92 -11.06
N ILE A 89 -18.49 -1.52 -10.95
CA ILE A 89 -17.73 -1.59 -9.70
C ILE A 89 -17.66 -0.18 -9.12
N GLU A 90 -18.21 -0.05 -7.92
CA GLU A 90 -18.05 1.15 -7.10
C GLU A 90 -16.70 1.12 -6.37
N VAL A 91 -16.09 2.29 -6.22
CA VAL A 91 -14.81 2.43 -5.52
C VAL A 91 -15.02 2.14 -4.04
N MET A 92 -14.43 1.05 -3.56
CA MET A 92 -14.54 0.67 -2.14
C MET A 92 -13.60 1.48 -1.23
N LYS A 93 -12.39 1.80 -1.72
CA LYS A 93 -11.36 2.54 -0.97
C LYS A 93 -10.54 3.39 -1.91
N THR A 94 -10.12 4.56 -1.44
CA THR A 94 -9.20 5.44 -2.18
C THR A 94 -7.87 5.50 -1.43
N LEU A 95 -6.78 5.13 -2.11
CA LEU A 95 -5.42 5.32 -1.60
C LEU A 95 -4.90 6.69 -2.04
N LYS A 96 -4.47 7.50 -1.08
CA LYS A 96 -3.96 8.85 -1.29
C LYS A 96 -2.54 8.93 -0.77
N VAL A 97 -1.60 9.29 -1.66
CA VAL A 97 -0.16 9.33 -1.34
C VAL A 97 0.32 10.78 -1.42
N ALA A 98 1.01 11.24 -0.38
CA ALA A 98 1.77 12.50 -0.36
C ALA A 98 3.26 12.20 -0.37
N LEU A 99 4.02 13.05 -1.04
CA LEU A 99 5.46 13.12 -0.90
C LEU A 99 5.82 14.54 -0.46
N ASN A 100 6.76 14.68 0.48
CA ASN A 100 7.28 15.97 0.96
C ASN A 100 6.17 16.94 1.41
N ALA A 101 5.22 16.47 2.22
CA ALA A 101 4.16 17.34 2.74
C ALA A 101 4.74 18.32 3.78
N ASP A 102 4.83 19.60 3.43
CA ASP A 102 5.34 20.66 4.31
C ASP A 102 4.49 20.85 5.59
N ASP A 103 3.18 20.65 5.47
CA ASP A 103 2.21 20.69 6.56
C ASP A 103 1.24 19.50 6.46
N LEU A 104 1.48 18.51 7.31
CA LEU A 104 0.70 17.28 7.41
C LEU A 104 -0.79 17.53 7.69
N SER A 105 -1.11 18.55 8.48
CA SER A 105 -2.49 18.90 8.86
C SER A 105 -3.25 19.43 7.66
N ASN A 106 -2.67 20.41 6.95
CA ASN A 106 -3.26 20.96 5.73
C ASN A 106 -3.41 19.89 4.66
N PHE A 107 -2.41 19.01 4.49
CA PHE A 107 -2.51 17.90 3.57
C PHE A 107 -3.66 16.94 3.93
N PHE A 108 -3.77 16.56 5.20
CA PHE A 108 -4.82 15.67 5.69
C PHE A 108 -6.22 16.22 5.40
N TYR A 109 -6.47 17.50 5.73
CA TYR A 109 -7.77 18.13 5.46
C TYR A 109 -8.07 18.34 3.97
N GLN A 110 -7.05 18.52 3.12
CA GLN A 110 -7.25 18.56 1.66
C GLN A 110 -7.54 17.17 1.08
N MET A 111 -7.02 16.12 1.70
CA MET A 111 -7.12 14.76 1.21
C MET A 111 -8.32 14.01 1.75
N ILE A 112 -8.93 14.43 2.85
CA ILE A 112 -10.23 13.94 3.29
C ILE A 112 -11.28 14.97 2.84
N PRO A 113 -12.09 14.67 1.81
CA PRO A 113 -13.17 15.56 1.43
C PRO A 113 -14.06 15.83 2.65
N SER A 114 -14.50 17.08 2.82
CA SER A 114 -15.42 17.53 3.87
C SER A 114 -16.80 16.85 3.85
N HIS A 115 -17.02 15.87 2.97
CA HIS A 115 -18.23 15.05 2.90
C HIS A 115 -18.01 13.75 3.68
N VAL A 116 -18.16 13.86 5.00
CA VAL A 116 -18.29 12.76 5.97
C VAL A 116 -19.53 11.87 5.69
N GLU A 117 -20.30 12.17 4.64
CA GLU A 117 -21.55 11.46 4.31
C GLU A 117 -21.36 10.13 3.56
N GLN A 118 -20.14 9.73 3.17
CA GLN A 118 -19.92 8.50 2.37
C GLN A 118 -19.23 7.32 3.07
N THR A 119 -18.99 7.38 4.37
CA THR A 119 -18.52 6.20 5.12
C THR A 119 -19.18 6.14 6.49
N GLU A 120 -20.33 5.48 6.58
CA GLU A 120 -20.82 4.97 7.88
C GLU A 120 -19.85 3.95 8.51
N GLN A 121 -18.80 3.51 7.81
CA GLN A 121 -17.83 2.55 8.35
C GLN A 121 -16.42 2.78 7.80
N ALA A 122 -15.62 3.56 8.53
CA ALA A 122 -14.21 3.33 8.85
C ALA A 122 -13.56 4.67 9.20
N ASP A 123 -13.06 4.80 10.42
CA ASP A 123 -12.20 5.92 10.79
C ASP A 123 -11.02 5.99 9.80
N PRO A 124 -10.68 7.18 9.26
CA PRO A 124 -9.54 7.32 8.38
C PRO A 124 -8.28 6.85 9.13
N PHE A 125 -7.53 5.91 8.53
CA PHE A 125 -6.22 5.51 9.03
C PHE A 125 -5.14 6.25 8.26
N VAL A 126 -4.08 6.66 8.94
CA VAL A 126 -2.95 7.39 8.34
C VAL A 126 -1.70 6.57 8.57
N LEU A 127 -1.21 5.88 7.55
CA LEU A 127 0.08 5.21 7.67
C LEU A 127 1.21 6.22 7.44
N MET A 128 1.97 6.54 8.48
CA MET A 128 3.21 7.31 8.34
C MET A 128 4.39 6.37 8.09
N LEU A 129 5.17 6.71 7.08
CA LEU A 129 6.22 5.85 6.53
C LEU A 129 7.62 6.38 6.83
N ASP A 130 7.71 7.59 7.40
CA ASP A 130 8.94 8.13 7.99
C ASP A 130 9.27 7.40 9.30
N ASP A 131 10.54 7.39 9.66
CA ASP A 131 11.10 6.60 10.77
C ASP A 131 10.31 6.79 12.08
N ALA A 132 9.42 5.84 12.36
CA ALA A 132 8.55 5.79 13.54
C ALA A 132 9.35 5.61 14.84
N THR A 133 10.69 5.59 14.78
CA THR A 133 11.57 5.53 15.93
C THR A 133 12.09 6.90 16.38
N ASP A 134 11.98 7.97 15.56
CA ASP A 134 12.33 9.32 15.99
C ASP A 134 11.20 9.93 16.83
N ILE A 135 11.44 9.97 18.15
CA ILE A 135 10.52 10.54 19.15
C ILE A 135 10.06 11.97 18.79
N LYS A 136 10.88 12.77 18.08
CA LYS A 136 10.47 14.12 17.65
C LYS A 136 9.44 14.06 16.53
N VAL A 137 9.58 13.13 15.59
CA VAL A 137 8.63 12.90 14.51
C VAL A 137 7.32 12.39 15.10
N ILE A 138 7.37 11.37 15.96
CA ILE A 138 6.19 10.82 16.65
C ILE A 138 5.41 11.92 17.38
N LYS A 139 6.07 12.73 18.21
CA LYS A 139 5.40 13.79 18.97
C LYS A 139 4.74 14.85 18.09
N LYS A 140 5.42 15.25 17.01
CA LYS A 140 4.90 16.24 16.06
C LYS A 140 3.68 15.68 15.34
N THR A 141 3.75 14.43 14.89
CA THR A 141 2.65 13.69 14.28
C THR A 141 1.45 13.56 15.21
N THR A 142 1.66 13.09 16.44
CA THR A 142 0.57 12.96 17.43
C THR A 142 -0.11 14.29 17.69
N GLN A 143 0.66 15.38 17.79
CA GLN A 143 0.10 16.71 18.01
C GLN A 143 -0.73 17.22 16.81
N VAL A 144 -0.31 16.90 15.58
CA VAL A 144 -1.05 17.25 14.36
C VAL A 144 -2.38 16.49 14.29
N PHE A 145 -2.37 15.18 14.56
CA PHE A 145 -3.57 14.35 14.46
C PHE A 145 -4.47 14.38 15.70
N ALA A 146 -4.02 14.92 16.84
CA ALA A 146 -4.82 15.07 18.05
C ALA A 146 -6.12 15.90 17.86
N GLN A 147 -6.19 16.72 16.81
CA GLN A 147 -7.38 17.51 16.46
C GLN A 147 -8.22 16.88 15.34
N THR A 148 -7.91 15.64 14.94
CA THR A 148 -8.61 14.90 13.89
C THR A 148 -9.34 13.69 14.48
N SER A 149 -10.17 13.02 13.67
CA SER A 149 -10.82 11.76 14.03
C SER A 149 -9.91 10.53 13.85
N VAL A 150 -8.63 10.71 13.52
CA VAL A 150 -7.67 9.61 13.37
C VAL A 150 -7.25 9.14 14.75
N ASP A 151 -7.48 7.87 15.06
CA ASP A 151 -7.03 7.28 16.31
C ASP A 151 -5.49 7.22 16.34
N THR A 152 -4.92 7.58 17.48
CA THR A 152 -3.47 7.61 17.73
C THR A 152 -2.78 6.26 17.59
N HIS A 153 -3.52 5.15 17.59
CA HIS A 153 -3.00 3.81 17.30
C HIS A 153 -2.95 3.48 15.80
N HIS A 154 -3.44 4.39 14.94
CA HIS A 154 -3.58 4.20 13.50
C HIS A 154 -2.57 4.99 12.67
N PHE A 155 -1.52 5.54 13.30
CA PHE A 155 -0.32 6.08 12.66
C PHE A 155 0.96 5.65 13.39
#